data_AF-A0A496XT37-F1
#
_entry.id   AF-A0A496XT37-F1
#
_cell.length_a   1.000
_cell.length_b   1.000
_cell.length_c   1.000
_cell.angle_alpha   90.00
_cell.angle_beta   90.00
_cell.angle_gamma   90.00
#
_symmetry.space_group_name_H-M   'P 1'
#
loop_
_entity.id
_entity.type
_entity.pdbx_description
1 polymer ?
#
loop_
_entity_poly.entity_id
_entity_poly.type
_entity_poly.pdbx_seq_one_letter_code
_entity_poly.pdbx_strand_id
1 'polypeptide(L)'
;MKSFLVFTTLILSLSGNASVCPEGQRAVVVYNDCVSTAETMCATWYSRIDCVEESEKICTRDRNPWGHPSKCRCDQGEYWNQVLGQCRAKFLQSCTADINQWGYASSCTCDKGLAYDETIGLCSPDLDFPRP
;
A
#
# COMPACT_ATOMS: atom_id res chain seq x y z
N MET A 1 4.29 -54.04 5.15
CA MET A 1 3.26 -53.49 4.25
C MET A 1 2.96 -52.07 4.71
N LYS A 2 3.20 -51.11 3.81
CA LYS A 2 2.82 -49.68 3.74
C LYS A 2 2.49 -48.92 5.03
N SER A 3 3.45 -48.10 5.46
CA SER A 3 3.22 -46.82 6.14
C SER A 3 2.29 -45.92 5.33
N PHE A 4 1.28 -45.35 5.98
CA PHE A 4 0.60 -44.15 5.49
C PHE A 4 0.66 -43.10 6.60
N LEU A 5 1.64 -42.20 6.47
CA LEU A 5 1.65 -40.90 7.14
C LEU A 5 0.51 -40.08 6.55
N VAL A 6 -0.60 -39.97 7.27
CA VAL A 6 -1.62 -38.97 6.98
C VAL A 6 -1.07 -37.63 7.48
N PHE A 7 -0.49 -36.86 6.57
CA PHE A 7 -0.22 -35.44 6.78
C PHE A 7 -1.58 -34.73 6.84
N THR A 8 -2.16 -34.62 8.03
CA THR A 8 -3.30 -33.75 8.27
C THR A 8 -2.80 -32.33 8.08
N THR A 9 -3.03 -31.79 6.88
CA THR A 9 -2.73 -30.40 6.55
C THR A 9 -3.67 -29.55 7.40
N LEU A 10 -3.12 -28.94 8.44
CA LEU A 10 -3.78 -27.91 9.21
C LEU A 10 -3.95 -26.70 8.28
N ILE A 11 -5.05 -26.69 7.51
CA ILE A 11 -5.48 -25.48 6.81
C ILE A 11 -5.98 -24.54 7.91
N LEU A 12 -5.08 -23.69 8.42
CA LEU A 12 -5.42 -22.46 9.09
C LEU A 12 -6.17 -21.61 8.08
N SER A 13 -7.48 -21.81 8.01
CA SER A 13 -8.41 -20.87 7.41
C SER A 13 -8.34 -19.60 8.25
N LEU A 14 -7.42 -18.70 7.89
CA LEU A 14 -7.46 -17.32 8.34
C LEU A 14 -8.82 -16.77 7.90
N SER A 15 -9.66 -16.55 8.90
CA SER A 15 -10.90 -15.81 8.82
C SER A 15 -10.61 -14.43 8.23
N GLY A 16 -10.72 -14.33 6.90
CA GLY A 16 -10.84 -13.05 6.22
C GLY A 16 -12.21 -12.48 6.51
N ASN A 17 -12.39 -11.86 7.68
CA ASN A 17 -13.47 -10.91 7.85
C ASN A 17 -13.20 -9.79 6.84
N ALA A 18 -13.89 -9.82 5.70
CA ALA A 18 -14.07 -8.64 4.89
C ALA A 18 -14.77 -7.63 5.82
N SER A 19 -14.02 -6.67 6.36
CA SER A 19 -14.57 -5.58 7.15
C SER A 19 -15.43 -4.73 6.21
N VAL A 20 -16.73 -5.02 6.18
CA VAL A 20 -17.71 -4.22 5.45
C VAL A 20 -17.87 -2.93 6.26
N CYS A 21 -17.29 -1.84 5.76
CA CYS A 21 -17.54 -0.52 6.33
C CYS A 21 -18.99 -0.08 6.01
N PRO A 22 -19.59 0.75 6.88
CA PRO A 22 -20.87 1.40 6.61
C PRO A 22 -20.90 2.14 5.26
N GLU A 23 -22.09 2.35 4.72
CA GLU A 23 -22.28 3.11 3.47
C GLU A 23 -21.74 4.55 3.65
N GLY A 24 -20.94 5.03 2.68
CA GLY A 24 -20.23 6.30 2.78
C GLY A 24 -18.87 6.23 3.49
N GLN A 25 -18.47 5.05 3.96
CA GLN A 25 -17.15 4.81 4.53
C GLN A 25 -16.39 3.77 3.72
N ARG A 26 -15.07 3.91 3.71
CA ARG A 26 -14.16 2.93 3.11
C ARG A 26 -13.23 2.33 4.14
N ALA A 27 -12.90 1.07 3.93
CA ALA A 27 -11.91 0.35 4.71
C ALA A 27 -10.50 0.85 4.35
N VAL A 28 -9.74 1.26 5.35
CA VAL A 28 -8.34 1.66 5.21
C VAL A 28 -7.49 0.77 6.09
N VAL A 29 -6.40 0.28 5.53
CA VAL A 29 -5.41 -0.48 6.29
C VAL A 29 -4.48 0.51 6.97
N VAL A 30 -4.54 0.55 8.30
CA VAL A 30 -3.64 1.36 9.14
C VAL A 30 -2.51 0.47 9.61
N TYR A 31 -1.30 0.85 9.23
CA TYR A 31 -0.06 0.30 9.75
C TYR A 31 0.31 1.09 11.00
N ASN A 32 0.37 0.43 12.15
CA ASN A 32 0.85 1.09 13.36
C ASN A 32 2.38 1.16 13.32
N ASP A 33 2.93 2.37 13.36
CA ASP A 33 4.33 2.58 13.75
C ASP A 33 4.50 2.14 15.21
N CYS A 34 5.61 1.47 15.51
CA CYS A 34 5.93 0.93 16.84
C CYS A 34 5.58 1.92 17.97
N VAL A 35 4.65 1.53 18.86
CA VAL A 35 4.35 2.31 20.06
C VAL A 35 5.55 2.21 21.01
N SER A 36 6.16 3.34 21.35
CA SER A 36 7.39 3.44 22.15
C SER A 36 7.25 3.01 23.62
N THR A 37 6.10 2.50 24.06
CA THR A 37 5.82 2.21 25.47
C THR A 37 5.97 0.74 25.88
N ALA A 38 6.42 -0.14 24.99
CA ALA A 38 6.80 -1.51 25.36
C ALA A 38 8.26 -1.77 24.99
N GLU A 39 9.14 -1.78 26.00
CA GLU A 39 10.58 -2.11 25.87
C GLU A 39 10.86 -3.54 25.39
N THR A 40 9.85 -4.30 24.98
CA THR A 40 10.01 -5.64 24.44
C THR A 40 8.91 -5.89 23.41
N MET A 41 9.32 -6.16 22.16
CA MET A 41 8.52 -6.60 21.00
C MET A 41 8.06 -5.53 19.98
N CYS A 42 9.00 -4.84 19.32
CA CYS A 42 8.83 -4.45 17.91
C CYS A 42 9.04 -5.68 16.97
N ALA A 43 8.35 -6.78 17.25
CA ALA A 43 8.57 -8.06 16.56
C ALA A 43 7.47 -8.43 15.55
N THR A 44 6.34 -7.71 15.53
CA THR A 44 5.24 -8.00 14.62
C THR A 44 4.64 -6.71 14.08
N TRP A 45 4.93 -6.43 12.81
CA TRP A 45 4.10 -5.54 12.00
C TRP A 45 2.67 -6.08 12.04
N TYR A 46 1.74 -5.33 12.65
CA TYR A 46 0.33 -5.66 12.56
C TYR A 46 -0.40 -4.49 11.91
N SER A 47 -1.24 -4.84 10.94
CA SER A 47 -2.13 -3.90 10.27
C SER A 47 -3.54 -4.07 10.83
N ARG A 48 -4.22 -2.97 11.14
CA ARG A 48 -5.64 -2.96 11.49
C ARG A 48 -6.44 -2.33 10.36
N ILE A 49 -7.72 -2.66 10.26
CA ILE A 49 -8.63 -2.02 9.31
C ILE A 49 -9.48 -1.01 10.06
N ASP A 50 -9.41 0.25 9.66
CA ASP A 50 -10.24 1.33 10.16
C ASP A 50 -11.21 1.77 9.06
N CYS A 51 -12.44 2.12 9.43
CA CYS A 51 -13.39 2.75 8.51
C CYS A 51 -13.26 4.27 8.62
N VAL A 52 -13.04 4.92 7.48
CA VAL A 52 -12.99 6.39 7.39
C VAL A 52 -14.08 6.89 6.46
N GLU A 53 -14.60 8.09 6.74
CA GLU A 53 -15.50 8.81 5.85
C GLU A 53 -14.86 8.96 4.47
N GLU A 54 -15.59 8.60 3.43
CA GLU A 54 -15.14 8.78 2.06
C GLU A 54 -15.22 10.27 1.72
N SER A 55 -14.05 10.94 1.61
CA SER A 55 -14.05 12.33 1.20
C SER A 55 -14.32 12.45 -0.30
N GLU A 56 -15.08 13.47 -0.71
CA GLU A 56 -15.30 13.73 -2.12
C GLU A 56 -13.95 13.94 -2.83
N LYS A 57 -13.66 13.03 -3.76
CA LYS A 57 -12.50 13.11 -4.65
C LYS A 57 -12.68 14.28 -5.61
N ILE A 58 -11.91 15.34 -5.37
CA ILE A 58 -11.84 16.49 -6.25
C ILE A 58 -10.70 16.26 -7.25
N CYS A 59 -11.04 16.17 -8.53
CA CYS A 59 -10.08 15.95 -9.61
C CYS A 59 -10.04 17.14 -10.57
N THR A 60 -8.88 17.39 -11.18
CA THR A 60 -8.77 18.35 -12.27
C THR A 60 -9.47 17.81 -13.53
N ARG A 61 -9.90 18.71 -14.42
CA ARG A 61 -10.64 18.33 -15.64
C ARG A 61 -9.71 17.93 -16.80
N ASP A 62 -8.46 18.37 -16.77
CA ASP A 62 -7.47 18.03 -17.78
C ASP A 62 -7.08 16.55 -17.71
N ARG A 63 -6.60 16.01 -18.84
CA ARG A 63 -6.22 14.61 -18.96
C ARG A 63 -4.72 14.49 -19.12
N ASN A 64 -4.14 13.59 -18.35
CA ASN A 64 -2.75 13.17 -18.49
C ASN A 64 -2.60 12.21 -19.69
N PRO A 65 -1.36 11.80 -20.04
CA PRO A 65 -1.12 10.90 -21.17
C PRO A 65 -1.76 9.51 -21.06
N TRP A 66 -2.21 9.10 -19.87
CA TRP A 66 -2.93 7.84 -19.63
C TRP A 66 -4.46 8.01 -19.67
N GLY A 67 -4.96 9.20 -20.02
CA GLY A 67 -6.40 9.47 -20.10
C GLY A 67 -7.07 9.67 -18.73
N HIS A 68 -6.30 9.83 -17.66
CA HIS A 68 -6.79 10.09 -16.31
C HIS A 68 -6.67 11.57 -15.94
N PRO A 69 -7.42 12.09 -14.95
CA PRO A 69 -7.16 13.41 -14.39
C PRO A 69 -5.69 13.59 -14.01
N SER A 70 -5.09 14.73 -14.36
CA SER A 70 -3.69 14.99 -14.03
C SER A 70 -3.44 15.07 -12.53
N LYS A 71 -4.40 15.60 -11.76
CA LYS A 71 -4.34 15.66 -10.30
C LYS A 71 -5.70 15.34 -9.69
N CYS A 72 -5.70 14.55 -8.62
CA CYS A 72 -6.85 14.39 -7.74
C CYS A 72 -6.43 14.57 -6.29
N ARG A 73 -7.33 15.14 -5.49
CA ARG A 73 -7.22 15.13 -4.03
C ARG A 73 -7.62 13.74 -3.52
N CYS A 74 -6.69 13.10 -2.83
CA CYS A 74 -6.91 11.85 -2.13
C CYS A 74 -7.03 12.10 -0.63
N ASP A 75 -7.55 11.11 0.08
CA ASP A 75 -7.67 11.17 1.53
C ASP A 75 -6.30 11.18 2.21
N GLN A 76 -6.30 11.45 3.51
CA GLN A 76 -5.09 11.40 4.33
C GLN A 76 -4.45 10.00 4.25
N GLY A 77 -3.14 9.97 4.01
CA GLY A 77 -2.38 8.72 3.86
C GLY A 77 -2.39 8.13 2.45
N GLU A 78 -3.10 8.74 1.50
CA GLU A 78 -3.12 8.32 0.10
C GLU A 78 -2.41 9.30 -0.84
N TYR A 79 -2.05 8.82 -2.02
CA TYR A 79 -1.54 9.61 -3.14
C TYR A 79 -2.28 9.27 -4.42
N TRP A 80 -2.36 10.23 -5.35
CA TRP A 80 -2.97 10.01 -6.66
C TRP A 80 -1.97 9.31 -7.59
N ASN A 81 -2.25 8.07 -7.97
CA ASN A 81 -1.50 7.37 -8.99
C ASN A 81 -2.04 7.79 -10.37
N GLN A 82 -1.25 8.63 -11.06
CA GLN A 82 -1.62 9.20 -12.37
C GLN A 82 -1.71 8.15 -13.47
N VAL A 83 -0.96 7.04 -13.37
CA VAL A 83 -0.95 5.97 -14.38
C VAL A 83 -2.19 5.09 -14.25
N LEU A 84 -2.61 4.79 -13.02
CA LEU A 84 -3.80 3.96 -12.76
C LEU A 84 -5.10 4.77 -12.70
N GLY A 85 -5.02 6.09 -12.53
CA GLY A 85 -6.17 6.96 -12.36
C GLY A 85 -6.92 6.70 -11.06
N GLN A 86 -6.20 6.38 -9.98
CA GLN A 86 -6.78 6.01 -8.68
C GLN A 86 -5.93 6.54 -7.52
N CYS A 87 -6.59 6.81 -6.38
CA CYS A 87 -5.88 7.03 -5.12
C CYS A 87 -5.36 5.70 -4.57
N ARG A 88 -4.15 5.72 -4.03
CA ARG A 88 -3.42 4.56 -3.50
C ARG A 88 -2.83 4.90 -2.15
N ALA A 89 -2.75 3.95 -1.22
CA ALA A 89 -2.10 4.20 0.06
C ALA A 89 -0.60 4.45 -0.12
N LYS A 90 -0.05 5.46 0.59
CA LYS A 90 1.36 5.83 0.51
C LYS A 90 2.31 4.73 1.02
N PHE A 91 1.85 3.94 2.00
CA PHE A 91 2.69 2.98 2.72
C PHE A 91 2.53 1.52 2.27
N LEU A 92 1.77 1.24 1.20
CA LEU A 92 1.59 -0.13 0.69
C LEU A 92 2.80 -0.67 -0.10
N GLN A 93 3.88 0.10 -0.19
CA GLN A 93 5.09 -0.29 -0.89
C GLN A 93 5.93 -1.19 0.02
N SER A 94 6.28 -2.38 -0.45
CA SER A 94 7.21 -3.25 0.26
C SER A 94 8.64 -2.78 0.00
N CYS A 95 9.29 -2.29 1.04
CA CYS A 95 10.67 -1.82 0.98
C CYS A 95 11.62 -2.82 1.64
N THR A 96 12.87 -2.83 1.21
CA THR A 96 13.92 -3.50 1.96
C THR A 96 14.19 -2.74 3.28
N ALA A 97 14.67 -3.48 4.28
CA ALA A 97 14.93 -2.91 5.61
C ALA A 97 16.26 -2.15 5.70
N ASP A 98 17.13 -2.30 4.70
CA ASP A 98 18.44 -1.65 4.67
C ASP A 98 18.33 -0.19 4.22
N ILE A 99 19.10 0.66 4.88
CA ILE A 99 19.10 2.10 4.63
C ILE A 99 20.35 2.48 3.83
N ASN A 100 20.13 3.15 2.71
CA ASN A 100 21.16 3.64 1.80
C ASN A 100 21.82 4.92 2.34
N GLN A 101 22.80 5.46 1.60
CA GLN A 101 23.53 6.67 2.01
C GLN A 101 22.67 7.96 2.07
N TRP A 102 21.47 7.96 1.48
CA TRP A 102 20.53 9.07 1.50
C TRP A 102 19.52 8.97 2.64
N GLY A 103 19.57 7.91 3.46
CA GLY A 103 18.66 7.72 4.60
C GLY A 103 17.33 7.07 4.23
N TYR A 104 17.23 6.47 3.04
CA TYR A 104 16.04 5.78 2.55
C TYR A 104 16.30 4.29 2.34
N ALA A 105 15.25 3.50 2.12
CA ALA A 105 15.42 2.09 1.76
C ALA A 105 16.24 1.95 0.46
N SER A 106 17.10 0.93 0.35
CA SER A 106 17.86 0.72 -0.89
C SER A 106 16.97 0.26 -2.05
N SER A 107 15.82 -0.35 -1.77
CA SER A 107 14.83 -0.66 -2.80
C SER A 107 13.42 -0.74 -2.24
N CYS A 108 12.43 -0.38 -3.06
CA CYS A 108 11.01 -0.60 -2.77
C CYS A 108 10.27 -1.11 -4.00
N THR A 109 9.24 -1.91 -3.78
CA THR A 109 8.28 -2.28 -4.82
C THR A 109 7.30 -1.13 -5.02
N CYS A 110 7.21 -0.61 -6.24
CA CYS A 110 6.25 0.43 -6.60
C CYS A 110 5.00 -0.13 -7.28
N ASP A 111 3.91 0.63 -7.20
CA ASP A 111 2.73 0.37 -8.04
C ASP A 111 3.09 0.46 -9.53
N LYS A 112 2.28 -0.18 -10.37
CA LYS A 112 2.46 -0.21 -11.83
C LYS A 112 2.63 1.20 -12.41
N GLY A 113 3.66 1.36 -13.25
CA GLY A 113 3.99 2.63 -13.92
C GLY A 113 4.68 3.65 -13.03
N LEU A 114 5.15 3.23 -11.86
CA LEU A 114 6.04 4.01 -11.01
C LEU A 114 7.39 3.29 -10.85
N ALA A 115 8.45 4.07 -10.71
CA ALA A 115 9.80 3.62 -10.40
C ALA A 115 10.24 4.16 -9.04
N TYR A 116 10.97 3.34 -8.28
CA TYR A 116 11.51 3.75 -6.99
C TYR A 116 12.75 4.62 -7.21
N ASP A 117 12.76 5.81 -6.63
CA ASP A 117 13.92 6.68 -6.58
C ASP A 117 14.53 6.59 -5.17
N GLU A 118 15.66 5.89 -5.08
CA GLU A 118 16.39 5.65 -3.83
C GLU A 118 17.00 6.93 -3.23
N THR A 119 17.15 8.00 -4.03
CA THR A 119 17.77 9.26 -3.58
C THR A 119 16.79 10.16 -2.83
N ILE A 120 15.49 9.98 -3.05
CA ILE A 120 14.40 10.72 -2.40
C ILE A 120 13.47 9.82 -1.58
N GLY A 121 13.62 8.50 -1.70
CA GLY A 121 12.84 7.50 -0.96
C GLY A 121 11.40 7.38 -1.39
N LEU A 122 11.08 7.67 -2.66
CA LEU A 122 9.70 7.73 -3.16
C LEU A 122 9.54 7.01 -4.49
N CYS A 123 8.36 6.43 -4.72
CA CYS A 123 7.94 5.99 -6.04
C CYS A 123 7.39 7.17 -6.86
N SER A 124 7.97 7.39 -8.04
CA SER A 124 7.62 8.45 -8.97
C SER A 124 7.16 7.86 -10.31
N PRO A 125 6.41 8.58 -11.16
CA PRO A 125 6.06 8.11 -12.49
C PRO A 125 7.29 7.62 -13.26
N ASP A 126 7.23 6.38 -13.74
CA ASP A 126 8.25 5.82 -14.61
C ASP A 126 8.08 6.43 -16.00
N LEU A 127 9.06 7.24 -16.42
CA LEU A 127 9.02 7.95 -17.71
C LEU A 127 9.15 7.01 -18.90
N ASP A 128 9.69 5.82 -18.70
CA ASP A 128 9.83 4.78 -19.72
C ASP A 128 8.57 3.88 -19.77
N PHE A 129 7.62 4.08 -18.86
CA PHE A 129 6.39 3.29 -18.86
C PHE A 129 5.55 3.57 -20.12
N PRO A 130 5.14 2.52 -20.87
CA PRO A 130 4.42 2.70 -22.11
C PRO A 130 3.15 3.53 -21.92
N ARG A 131 3.05 4.61 -22.70
CA ARG A 131 1.81 5.39 -22.81
C ARG A 131 0.90 4.68 -23.83
N PRO A 132 -0.41 4.59 -23.55
CA PRO A 132 -1.38 3.98 -24.47
C PRO A 132 -1.50 4.76 -25.79
#